data_AF-A0A8X8G775-F1
#
_entry.id   AF-A0A8X8G775-F1
#
_cell.length_a   1.000
_cell.length_b   1.000
_cell.length_c   1.000
_cell.angle_alpha   90.00
_cell.angle_beta   90.00
_cell.angle_gamma   90.00
#
_symmetry.space_group_name_H-M   'P 1'
#
loop_
_entity.id
_entity.type
_entity.pdbx_description
1 polymer ?
#
loop_
_entity_poly.entity_id
_entity_poly.type
_entity_poly.pdbx_seq_one_letter_code
_entity_poly.pdbx_strand_id
1 'polypeptide(L)' 'MTKDDLKPSKGRGGKRANAGRKAADGVTNTIQVMVSLTPEHREKFKKLGGSLWLRRMIDEQFDR' A
#
# COMPACT_ATOMS: atom_id res chain seq x y z
N MET A 1 -28.96 -36.56 -5.64
CA MET A 1 -27.94 -35.59 -5.23
C MET A 1 -28.46 -34.86 -4.00
N THR A 2 -27.93 -35.21 -2.82
CA THR A 2 -28.31 -34.68 -1.50
C THR A 2 -27.69 -33.29 -1.27
N LYS A 3 -28.35 -32.45 -0.46
CA LYS A 3 -28.09 -31.01 -0.28
C LYS A 3 -26.91 -30.69 0.67
N ASP A 4 -25.96 -31.61 0.84
CA ASP A 4 -25.00 -31.58 1.96
C ASP A 4 -23.60 -31.05 1.61
N ASP A 5 -23.37 -30.54 0.39
CA ASP A 5 -22.05 -30.10 -0.08
C ASP A 5 -21.82 -28.58 -0.17
N LEU A 6 -22.65 -27.76 0.50
CA LEU A 6 -22.42 -26.31 0.58
C LEU A 6 -21.61 -25.94 1.82
N LYS A 7 -20.37 -26.40 1.91
CA LYS A 7 -19.41 -25.87 2.90
C LYS A 7 -19.06 -24.44 2.45
N PRO A 8 -19.37 -23.38 3.23
CA PRO A 8 -18.98 -22.03 2.83
C PRO A 8 -17.46 -22.00 2.76
N SER A 9 -16.92 -21.68 1.58
CA SER A 9 -15.49 -21.49 1.44
C SER A 9 -15.07 -20.40 2.43
N LYS A 10 -14.07 -20.69 3.26
CA LYS A 10 -13.42 -19.64 4.06
C LYS A 10 -12.89 -18.61 3.05
N GLY A 11 -13.60 -17.50 2.90
CA GLY A 11 -13.24 -16.45 1.95
C GLY A 11 -11.78 -16.02 2.12
N ARG A 12 -11.14 -15.60 1.04
CA ARG A 12 -9.81 -14.98 1.10
C ARG A 12 -9.88 -13.77 2.03
N GLY A 13 -8.90 -13.61 2.91
CA GLY A 13 -8.89 -12.55 3.94
C GLY A 13 -9.27 -11.18 3.36
N GLY A 14 -10.32 -10.57 3.92
CA GLY A 14 -10.87 -9.30 3.44
C GLY A 14 -10.35 -8.09 4.20
N LYS A 15 -10.87 -6.91 3.83
CA LYS A 15 -10.63 -5.65 4.54
C LYS A 15 -11.15 -5.78 5.98
N ARG A 16 -10.22 -5.77 6.95
CA ARG A 16 -10.51 -5.70 8.40
C ARG A 16 -9.51 -4.76 9.07
N ALA A 17 -9.83 -4.29 10.28
CA ALA A 17 -8.88 -3.49 11.07
C ALA A 17 -7.54 -4.23 11.17
N ASN A 18 -6.45 -3.49 10.99
CA ASN A 18 -5.08 -4.04 11.02
C ASN A 18 -4.74 -5.09 9.95
N ALA A 19 -5.59 -5.33 8.94
CA ALA A 19 -5.24 -6.17 7.79
C ALA A 19 -4.18 -5.54 6.87
N GLY A 20 -3.41 -6.38 6.18
CA GLY A 20 -2.46 -5.99 5.15
C GLY A 20 -1.12 -5.49 5.69
N ARG A 21 -0.17 -5.28 4.77
CA ARG A 21 1.15 -4.75 5.08
C ARG A 21 1.03 -3.28 5.51
N LYS A 22 1.62 -2.94 6.66
CA LYS A 22 1.66 -1.56 7.17
C LYS A 22 2.85 -0.82 6.61
N ALA A 23 2.69 0.49 6.42
CA ALA A 23 3.78 1.35 6.02
C ALA A 23 4.80 1.44 7.16
N ALA A 24 6.09 1.57 6.82
CA ALA A 24 7.18 1.57 7.81
C ALA A 24 7.12 2.77 8.77
N ASP A 25 6.49 3.87 8.33
CA ASP A 25 6.27 5.10 9.08
C ASP A 25 4.93 5.12 9.83
N GLY A 26 4.20 3.99 9.85
CA GLY A 26 2.95 3.87 10.59
C GLY A 26 1.76 4.61 9.95
N VAL A 27 1.94 5.24 8.78
CA VAL A 27 0.87 5.99 8.14
C VAL A 27 -0.30 5.06 7.76
N THR A 28 -1.51 5.53 7.97
CA THR A 28 -2.76 4.80 7.67
C THR A 28 -3.61 5.59 6.67
N ASN A 29 -4.69 4.98 6.16
CA ASN A 29 -5.63 5.62 5.23
C ASN A 29 -5.00 6.21 3.95
N THR A 30 -3.94 5.57 3.44
CA THR A 30 -3.28 6.02 2.20
C THR A 30 -4.04 5.58 0.95
N ILE A 31 -4.07 6.44 -0.06
CA ILE A 31 -4.46 6.08 -1.43
C ILE A 31 -3.20 5.65 -2.19
N GLN A 32 -3.30 4.54 -2.93
CA GLN A 32 -2.23 4.10 -3.81
C GLN A 32 -2.23 4.93 -5.09
N VAL A 33 -1.07 5.47 -5.45
CA VAL A 33 -0.84 6.12 -6.74
C VAL A 33 0.14 5.31 -7.57
N MET A 34 -0.04 5.31 -8.89
CA MET A 34 0.90 4.72 -9.83
C MET A 34 1.69 5.83 -10.51
N VAL A 35 3.01 5.71 -10.54
CA VAL A 35 3.92 6.69 -11.16
C VAL A 35 4.89 5.98 -12.10
N SER A 36 5.11 6.57 -13.26
CA SER A 36 6.10 6.10 -14.24
C SER A 36 7.45 6.76 -13.96
N LEU A 37 8.48 5.94 -13.70
CA LEU A 37 9.84 6.38 -13.43
C LEU A 37 10.81 5.65 -14.37
N THR A 38 11.95 6.27 -14.68
CA THR A 38 13.06 5.55 -15.33
C THR A 38 13.63 4.50 -14.37
N PRO A 39 14.35 3.47 -14.86
CA PRO A 39 14.98 2.47 -14.01
C PRO A 39 15.93 3.09 -12.96
N GLU A 40 16.73 4.08 -13.35
CA GLU A 40 17.66 4.77 -12.45
C GLU A 40 16.91 5.56 -11.38
N HIS A 41 15.84 6.25 -11.76
CA HIS A 41 14.99 6.98 -10.82
C HIS A 41 14.28 6.05 -9.85
N ARG A 42 13.84 4.86 -10.30
CA ARG A 42 13.25 3.86 -9.41
C ARG A 42 14.24 3.39 -8.34
N GLU A 43 15.50 3.15 -8.70
CA GLU A 43 16.51 2.73 -7.73
C GLU A 43 16.88 3.87 -6.76
N LYS A 44 16.99 5.10 -7.25
CA LYS A 44 17.13 6.29 -6.39
C LYS A 44 15.94 6.45 -5.44
N PHE A 45 14.71 6.30 -5.95
CA PHE A 45 13.48 6.40 -5.16
C PHE A 45 13.45 5.40 -3.99
N LYS A 46 13.84 4.15 -4.24
CA LYS A 46 13.98 3.15 -3.17
C LYS A 46 15.02 3.54 -2.14
N LYS A 47 16.21 3.98 -2.58
CA LYS A 47 17.32 4.39 -1.70
C LYS A 47 16.94 5.59 -0.81
N LEU A 48 16.12 6.50 -1.34
CA LEU A 48 15.61 7.66 -0.60
C LEU A 48 14.54 7.29 0.44
N GLY A 49 14.04 6.05 0.47
CA GLY A 49 13.00 5.60 1.42
C GLY A 49 11.61 5.46 0.81
N GLY A 50 11.49 5.57 -0.52
CA GLY A 50 10.27 5.31 -1.26
C GLY A 50 9.11 6.24 -0.86
N SER A 51 7.96 5.65 -0.52
CA SER A 51 6.74 6.41 -0.24
C SER A 51 6.86 7.36 0.96
N LEU A 52 7.74 7.10 1.94
CA LEU A 52 7.98 8.02 3.05
C LEU A 52 8.64 9.31 2.56
N TRP A 53 9.69 9.18 1.73
CA TRP A 53 10.36 10.33 1.14
C TRP A 53 9.42 11.14 0.25
N LEU A 54 8.61 10.46 -0.57
CA LEU A 54 7.63 11.14 -1.42
C LEU A 54 6.63 11.98 -0.61
N ARG A 55 6.11 11.45 0.50
CA ARG A 55 5.21 12.21 1.38
C ARG A 55 5.87 13.47 1.93
N ARG A 56 7.08 13.34 2.47
CA ARG A 56 7.85 14.48 3.01
C ARG A 56 8.09 15.56 1.95
N MET A 57 8.45 15.15 0.73
CA MET A 57 8.63 16.10 -0.37
C MET A 57 7.33 16.83 -0.73
N ILE A 58 6.18 16.15 -0.68
CA ILE A 58 4.88 16.79 -0.93
C ILE A 58 4.59 17.83 0.16
N ASP A 59 4.73 17.45 1.43
CA ASP A 59 4.52 18.35 2.57
C ASP A 59 5.45 19.58 2.46
N GLU A 60 6.75 19.38 2.18
CA GLU A 60 7.72 20.46 1.99
C GLU A 60 7.43 21.41 0.81
N GLN A 61 6.81 20.92 -0.27
CA GLN A 61 6.49 21.77 -1.43
C GLN A 61 5.17 22.52 -1.28
N PHE A 62 4.20 21.99 -0.53
CA PHE A 62 2.88 22.58 -0.38
C PHE A 62 2.70 23.40 0.90
N ASP A 63 3.48 23.14 1.95
CA ASP A 63 3.48 23.94 3.18
C ASP A 63 4.42 25.17 3.10
N ARG A 64 4.78 25.60 1.89
CA ARG A 64 5.70 26.70 1.59
C ARG A 64 4.97 27.88 0.95
#